data_AF-A0A956Z127-F1
#
_entry.id   AF-A0A956Z127-F1
#
_cell.length_a   1.000
_cell.length_b   1.000
_cell.length_c   1.000
_cell.angle_alpha   90.00
_cell.angle_beta   90.00
_cell.angle_gamma   90.00
#
_symmetry.space_group_name_H-M   'P 1'
#
loop_
_entity.id
_entity.type
_entity.pdbx_description
1 polymer ?
#
loop_
_entity_poly.entity_id
_entity_poly.type
_entity_poly.pdbx_seq_one_letter_code
_entity_poly.pdbx_strand_id
1 'polypeptide(L)'
;MMSVALTSTWQPHNELPRLQRLHPALMRMFESITIVLPPTAGDMLVATLSALDGVYPVVTQTWPRGRHVALNEALKRPASHLLYCDLDRLIRWAELHPDELAATVERVEAVDCLVVGRTERALMTHPRCLRETEQIANEVFAHVTGLRYDRCVATRGFSHEAAMHALKTSQAENSLGVDGEWIVLCQQAGMSLDTVAVEGMDWETADQLLDHAADAETQRRAAEAFDAEISNWAGRVRVAQAIISGMLGVAGKS
;
A
#
# COMPACT_ATOMS: atom_id res chain seq x y z
N MET A 1 22.58 7.16 -9.78
CA MET A 1 21.47 6.63 -10.60
C MET A 1 20.29 6.52 -9.65
N MET A 2 19.16 7.11 -9.98
CA MET A 2 17.94 6.87 -9.19
C MET A 2 17.47 5.45 -9.49
N SER A 3 17.00 4.78 -8.45
CA SER A 3 16.44 3.43 -8.50
C SER A 3 15.41 3.26 -7.40
N VAL A 4 14.39 2.45 -7.68
CA VAL A 4 13.27 2.17 -6.79
C VAL A 4 13.27 0.70 -6.38
N ALA A 5 13.19 0.43 -5.08
CA ALA A 5 12.86 -0.90 -4.57
C ALA A 5 11.36 -0.97 -4.23
N LEU A 6 10.73 -2.07 -4.62
CA LEU A 6 9.36 -2.36 -4.23
C LEU A 6 9.35 -3.05 -2.87
N THR A 7 8.38 -2.68 -2.03
CA THR A 7 8.12 -3.37 -0.78
C THR A 7 6.64 -3.57 -0.53
N SER A 8 6.26 -4.75 -0.08
CA SER A 8 4.86 -5.12 0.05
C SER A 8 4.62 -5.93 1.31
N THR A 9 3.45 -5.74 1.90
CA THR A 9 2.84 -6.75 2.77
C THR A 9 1.91 -7.62 1.97
N TRP A 10 1.85 -8.92 2.29
CA TRP A 10 0.95 -9.84 1.62
C TRP A 10 0.40 -10.89 2.56
N GLN A 11 -0.93 -10.94 2.66
CA GLN A 11 -1.64 -12.09 3.21
C GLN A 11 -2.04 -13.01 2.04
N PRO A 12 -1.36 -14.16 1.85
CA PRO A 12 -1.53 -14.96 0.65
C PRO A 12 -2.91 -15.61 0.55
N HIS A 13 -3.54 -15.54 -0.62
CA HIS A 13 -4.67 -16.39 -0.98
C HIS A 13 -4.30 -17.24 -2.20
N ASN A 14 -4.42 -16.71 -3.41
CA ASN A 14 -4.17 -17.44 -4.65
C ASN A 14 -3.48 -16.60 -5.74
N GLU A 15 -2.86 -15.48 -5.34
CA GLU A 15 -2.28 -14.52 -6.27
C GLU A 15 -0.87 -14.92 -6.77
N LEU A 16 -0.26 -15.97 -6.17
CA LEU A 16 1.11 -16.39 -6.49
C LEU A 16 1.33 -16.68 -7.99
N PRO A 17 0.45 -17.42 -8.70
CA PRO A 17 0.64 -17.66 -10.13
C PRO A 17 0.59 -16.38 -10.95
N ARG A 18 -0.22 -15.39 -10.54
CA ARG A 18 -0.27 -14.06 -11.19
C ARG A 18 1.05 -13.32 -10.97
N LEU A 19 1.57 -13.31 -9.75
CA LEU A 19 2.88 -12.73 -9.44
C LEU A 19 3.99 -13.35 -10.28
N GLN A 20 4.04 -14.68 -10.42
CA GLN A 20 5.06 -15.37 -11.22
C GLN A 20 5.03 -14.96 -12.69
N ARG A 21 3.84 -14.74 -13.27
CA ARG A 21 3.72 -14.26 -14.66
C ARG A 21 4.15 -12.81 -14.81
N LEU A 22 3.86 -11.97 -13.81
CA LEU A 22 4.17 -10.54 -13.81
C LEU A 22 5.61 -10.23 -13.39
N HIS A 23 6.29 -11.16 -12.72
CA HIS A 23 7.64 -10.98 -12.17
C HIS A 23 8.65 -10.41 -13.18
N PRO A 24 8.77 -10.90 -14.43
CA PRO A 24 9.71 -10.33 -15.39
C PRO A 24 9.40 -8.87 -15.75
N ALA A 25 8.13 -8.44 -15.68
CA ALA A 25 7.75 -7.05 -15.91
C ALA A 25 8.05 -6.17 -14.71
N LEU A 26 7.77 -6.65 -13.50
CA LEU A 26 8.08 -5.95 -12.26
C LEU A 26 9.59 -5.73 -12.09
N MET A 27 10.42 -6.72 -12.41
CA MET A 27 11.89 -6.59 -12.34
C MET A 27 12.49 -5.63 -13.37
N ARG A 28 11.72 -5.18 -14.39
CA ARG A 28 12.15 -4.07 -15.26
C ARG A 28 11.93 -2.70 -14.63
N MET A 29 11.05 -2.61 -13.64
CA MET A 29 10.67 -1.36 -12.96
C MET A 29 11.37 -1.21 -11.61
N PHE A 30 11.66 -2.33 -10.94
CA PHE A 30 12.20 -2.34 -9.57
C PHE A 30 13.53 -3.06 -9.49
N GLU A 31 14.46 -2.48 -8.73
CA GLU A 31 15.76 -3.07 -8.44
C GLU A 31 15.64 -4.34 -7.57
N SER A 32 14.64 -4.35 -6.68
CA SER A 32 14.35 -5.48 -5.82
C SER A 32 12.90 -5.43 -5.34
N ILE A 33 12.38 -6.59 -4.93
CA ILE A 33 11.03 -6.74 -4.41
C ILE A 33 11.10 -7.39 -3.04
N THR A 34 10.76 -6.67 -1.99
CA THR A 34 10.64 -7.22 -0.62
C THR A 34 9.18 -7.58 -0.34
N ILE A 35 8.91 -8.82 0.05
CA ILE A 35 7.54 -9.29 0.35
C ILE A 35 7.47 -9.75 1.80
N VAL A 36 6.77 -8.99 2.64
CA VAL A 36 6.53 -9.34 4.04
C VAL A 36 5.28 -10.20 4.16
N LEU A 37 5.46 -11.37 4.74
CA LEU A 37 4.45 -12.42 4.93
C LEU A 37 4.07 -12.54 6.41
N PRO A 38 2.85 -12.98 6.73
CA PRO A 38 2.41 -13.22 8.10
C PRO A 38 3.21 -14.36 8.76
N PRO A 39 3.23 -14.44 10.11
CA PRO A 39 3.91 -15.51 10.84
C PRO A 39 3.42 -16.93 10.49
N THR A 40 2.22 -17.03 9.92
CA THR A 40 1.56 -18.27 9.51
C THR A 40 1.87 -18.69 8.07
N ALA A 41 2.72 -17.95 7.35
CA ALA A 41 3.09 -18.31 5.99
C ALA A 41 3.85 -19.64 5.95
N GLY A 42 3.45 -20.55 5.05
CA GLY A 42 4.05 -21.86 4.93
C GLY A 42 5.40 -21.85 4.20
N ASP A 43 6.30 -22.76 4.59
CA ASP A 43 7.66 -22.85 4.04
C ASP A 43 7.71 -22.99 2.52
N MET A 44 6.76 -23.72 1.93
CA MET A 44 6.68 -23.91 0.48
C MET A 44 6.44 -22.59 -0.27
N LEU A 45 5.61 -21.70 0.29
CA LEU A 45 5.37 -20.38 -0.28
C LEU A 45 6.65 -19.54 -0.23
N VAL A 46 7.31 -19.52 0.93
CA VAL A 46 8.56 -18.78 1.15
C VAL A 46 9.65 -19.27 0.19
N ALA A 47 9.79 -20.59 0.04
CA ALA A 47 10.74 -21.20 -0.90
C ALA A 47 10.41 -20.82 -2.36
N THR A 48 9.13 -20.81 -2.73
CA THR A 48 8.70 -20.44 -4.09
C THR A 48 9.01 -18.98 -4.40
N LEU A 49 8.75 -18.07 -3.46
CA LEU A 49 9.11 -16.65 -3.62
C LEU A 49 10.61 -16.43 -3.66
N SER A 50 11.37 -17.16 -2.82
CA SER A 50 12.84 -17.08 -2.78
C SER A 50 13.51 -17.58 -4.06
N ALA A 51 12.80 -18.38 -4.87
CA ALA A 51 13.27 -18.85 -6.16
C ALA A 51 13.09 -17.82 -7.29
N LEU A 52 12.34 -16.74 -7.04
CA LEU A 52 12.20 -15.63 -7.99
C LEU A 52 13.36 -14.66 -7.83
N ASP A 53 14.10 -14.41 -8.92
CA ASP A 53 15.26 -13.52 -8.88
C ASP A 53 14.87 -12.09 -8.45
N GLY A 54 15.69 -11.46 -7.62
CA GLY A 54 15.41 -10.13 -7.07
C GLY A 54 14.25 -10.05 -6.07
N VAL A 55 13.62 -11.18 -5.70
CA VAL A 55 12.54 -11.24 -4.70
C VAL A 55 13.07 -11.70 -3.34
N TYR A 56 12.70 -10.98 -2.29
CA TYR A 56 13.14 -11.21 -0.92
C TYR A 56 11.93 -11.39 0.00
N PRO A 57 11.43 -12.63 0.19
CA PRO A 57 10.38 -12.89 1.15
C PRO A 57 10.89 -12.76 2.59
N VAL A 58 10.08 -12.15 3.46
CA VAL A 58 10.38 -11.98 4.88
C VAL A 58 9.16 -12.40 5.69
N VAL A 59 9.30 -13.42 6.53
CA VAL A 59 8.24 -13.82 7.46
C VAL A 59 8.35 -12.97 8.73
N THR A 60 7.34 -12.16 9.02
CA THR A 60 7.33 -11.35 10.25
C THR A 60 7.00 -12.20 11.47
N GLN A 61 7.49 -11.78 12.65
CA GLN A 61 7.06 -12.33 13.94
C GLN A 61 5.71 -11.77 14.40
N THR A 62 5.37 -10.54 13.98
CA THR A 62 4.12 -9.87 14.35
C THR A 62 3.48 -9.21 13.13
N TRP A 63 2.24 -9.61 12.81
CA TRP A 63 1.52 -9.06 11.66
C TRP A 63 1.10 -7.59 11.79
N PRO A 64 0.70 -7.08 12.97
CA PRO A 64 0.30 -5.67 13.11
C PRO A 64 1.38 -4.67 12.69
N ARG A 65 2.67 -5.05 12.73
CA ARG A 65 3.80 -4.19 12.32
C ARG A 65 4.32 -4.52 10.91
N GLY A 66 3.57 -5.26 10.10
CA GLY A 66 4.00 -5.73 8.79
C GLY A 66 4.53 -4.62 7.89
N ARG A 67 3.89 -3.43 7.89
CA ARG A 67 4.33 -2.26 7.10
C ARG A 67 5.66 -1.68 7.56
N HIS A 68 5.90 -1.58 8.87
CA HIS A 68 7.21 -1.18 9.40
C HIS A 68 8.30 -2.17 9.02
N VAL A 69 8.01 -3.47 9.12
CA VAL A 69 8.95 -4.52 8.70
C VAL A 69 9.22 -4.39 7.21
N ALA A 70 8.20 -4.19 6.38
CA ALA A 70 8.34 -4.05 4.93
C ALA A 70 9.27 -2.90 4.56
N LEU A 71 9.06 -1.72 5.16
CA LEU A 71 9.90 -0.56 4.89
C LEU A 71 11.34 -0.75 5.43
N ASN A 72 11.49 -1.32 6.63
CA ASN A 72 12.79 -1.59 7.24
C ASN A 72 13.63 -2.60 6.43
N GLU A 73 13.01 -3.67 5.94
CA GLU A 73 13.71 -4.68 5.14
C GLU A 73 14.07 -4.17 3.74
N ALA A 74 13.23 -3.32 3.17
CA ALA A 74 13.50 -2.69 1.88
C ALA A 74 14.65 -1.67 1.95
N LEU A 75 14.79 -0.94 3.06
CA LEU A 75 15.93 -0.03 3.28
C LEU A 75 17.29 -0.72 3.32
N LYS A 76 17.34 -2.04 3.53
CA LYS A 76 18.58 -2.84 3.46
C LYS A 76 19.01 -3.11 2.02
N ARG A 77 18.17 -2.79 1.04
CA ARG A 77 18.43 -3.00 -0.39
C ARG A 77 19.03 -1.73 -1.00
N PRO A 78 19.90 -1.88 -2.02
CA PRO A 78 20.52 -0.73 -2.68
C PRO A 78 19.50 -0.02 -3.58
N ALA A 79 18.72 0.90 -3.03
CA ALA A 79 17.80 1.74 -3.79
C ALA A 79 17.75 3.16 -3.22
N SER A 80 17.57 4.14 -4.12
CA SER A 80 17.43 5.55 -3.73
C SER A 80 16.04 5.87 -3.17
N HIS A 81 15.04 5.13 -3.62
CA HIS A 81 13.64 5.31 -3.25
C HIS A 81 12.96 3.96 -3.07
N LEU A 82 11.83 3.97 -2.36
CA LEU A 82 11.00 2.82 -2.08
C LEU A 82 9.58 3.09 -2.56
N LEU A 83 8.93 2.10 -3.17
CA LEU A 83 7.48 2.08 -3.36
C LEU A 83 6.90 1.01 -2.45
N TYR A 84 6.06 1.42 -1.49
CA TYR A 84 5.24 0.50 -0.73
C TYR A 84 3.87 0.33 -1.39
N CYS A 85 3.42 -0.92 -1.58
CA CYS A 85 2.08 -1.27 -2.07
C CYS A 85 1.68 -2.64 -1.51
N ASP A 86 0.42 -2.83 -1.09
CA ASP A 86 -0.09 -4.16 -0.75
C ASP A 86 -0.03 -5.08 -2.00
N LEU A 87 0.45 -6.32 -1.84
CA LEU A 87 0.88 -7.12 -3.00
C LEU A 87 -0.26 -7.53 -3.92
N ASP A 88 -1.43 -7.85 -3.38
CA ASP A 88 -2.64 -8.16 -4.14
C ASP A 88 -3.07 -6.99 -5.03
N ARG A 89 -3.02 -5.77 -4.49
CA ARG A 89 -3.28 -4.53 -5.22
C ARG A 89 -2.22 -4.26 -6.28
N LEU A 90 -0.93 -4.45 -5.96
CA LEU A 90 0.15 -4.31 -6.95
C LEU A 90 -0.02 -5.29 -8.11
N ILE A 91 -0.35 -6.55 -7.83
CA ILE A 91 -0.54 -7.58 -8.86
C ILE A 91 -1.65 -7.15 -9.83
N ARG A 92 -2.78 -6.66 -9.31
CA ARG A 92 -3.86 -6.11 -10.14
C ARG A 92 -3.41 -4.89 -10.94
N TRP A 93 -2.68 -3.97 -10.32
CA TRP A 93 -2.15 -2.77 -10.98
C TRP A 93 -1.24 -3.14 -12.15
N ALA A 94 -0.26 -4.03 -11.92
CA ALA A 94 0.67 -4.46 -12.95
C ALA A 94 -0.01 -5.25 -14.09
N GLU A 95 -1.12 -5.93 -13.81
CA GLU A 95 -1.89 -6.67 -14.81
C GLU A 95 -2.72 -5.74 -15.71
N LEU A 96 -3.37 -4.72 -15.13
CA LEU A 96 -4.34 -3.88 -15.85
C LEU A 96 -3.78 -2.55 -16.33
N HIS A 97 -2.85 -1.95 -15.59
CA HIS A 97 -2.31 -0.63 -15.87
C HIS A 97 -0.78 -0.57 -15.72
N PRO A 98 -0.01 -1.42 -16.44
CA PRO A 98 1.45 -1.49 -16.31
C PRO A 98 2.17 -0.17 -16.66
N ASP A 99 1.66 0.58 -17.65
CA ASP A 99 2.25 1.86 -18.05
C ASP A 99 2.01 2.94 -16.97
N GLU A 100 0.86 2.89 -16.28
CA GLU A 100 0.55 3.78 -15.16
C GLU A 100 1.42 3.48 -13.94
N LEU A 101 1.68 2.18 -13.68
CA LEU A 101 2.62 1.75 -12.65
C LEU A 101 4.03 2.28 -12.97
N ALA A 102 4.52 2.10 -14.20
CA ALA A 102 5.83 2.61 -14.63
C ALA A 102 5.93 4.14 -14.45
N ALA A 103 4.93 4.89 -14.92
CA ALA A 103 4.89 6.34 -14.75
C ALA A 103 4.83 6.77 -13.27
N THR A 104 4.24 5.94 -12.40
CA THR A 104 4.23 6.21 -10.96
C THR A 104 5.60 5.95 -10.33
N VAL A 105 6.32 4.91 -10.76
CA VAL A 105 7.71 4.66 -10.32
C VAL A 105 8.60 5.86 -10.64
N GLU A 106 8.47 6.47 -11.82
CA GLU A 106 9.19 7.70 -12.17
C GLU A 106 8.84 8.87 -11.24
N ARG A 107 7.57 9.02 -10.85
CA ARG A 107 7.14 10.06 -9.90
C ARG A 107 7.69 9.85 -8.49
N VAL A 108 7.84 8.59 -8.06
CA VAL A 108 8.42 8.27 -6.74
C VAL A 108 9.82 8.84 -6.61
N GLU A 109 10.60 8.87 -7.69
CA GLU A 109 11.98 9.38 -7.68
C GLU A 109 12.08 10.91 -7.63
N ALA A 110 10.97 11.62 -7.82
CA ALA A 110 10.93 13.08 -7.91
C ALA A 110 10.65 13.78 -6.56
N VAL A 111 10.22 13.05 -5.53
CA VAL A 111 9.78 13.60 -4.24
C VAL A 111 10.17 12.72 -3.07
N ASP A 112 10.21 13.29 -1.88
CA ASP A 112 10.55 12.56 -0.66
C ASP A 112 9.42 11.64 -0.19
N CYS A 113 8.17 12.04 -0.35
CA CYS A 113 7.02 11.20 -0.06
C CYS A 113 5.89 11.42 -1.07
N LEU A 114 5.58 10.38 -1.84
CA LEU A 114 4.50 10.36 -2.81
C LEU A 114 3.31 9.62 -2.22
N VAL A 115 2.13 10.23 -2.22
CA VAL A 115 0.87 9.55 -1.88
C VAL A 115 0.18 9.10 -3.17
N VAL A 116 0.07 7.78 -3.36
CA VAL A 116 -0.68 7.21 -4.49
C VAL A 116 -2.11 6.99 -4.04
N GLY A 117 -3.03 7.78 -4.61
CA GLY A 117 -4.46 7.70 -4.36
C GLY A 117 -5.23 7.09 -5.53
N ARG A 118 -6.55 6.95 -5.36
CA ARG A 118 -7.45 6.48 -6.43
C ARG A 118 -7.95 7.65 -7.25
N THR A 119 -8.14 7.43 -8.55
CA THR A 119 -9.06 8.28 -9.32
C THR A 119 -10.50 8.08 -8.82
N GLU A 120 -11.39 8.99 -9.19
CA GLU A 120 -12.82 8.86 -8.89
C GLU A 120 -13.38 7.52 -9.41
N ARG A 121 -12.97 7.09 -10.61
CA ARG A 121 -13.42 5.82 -11.20
C ARG A 121 -12.95 4.63 -10.37
N ALA A 122 -11.67 4.59 -10.01
CA ALA A 122 -11.10 3.52 -9.18
C ALA A 122 -11.73 3.51 -7.78
N LEU A 123 -11.96 4.68 -7.17
CA LEU A 123 -12.66 4.80 -5.90
C LEU A 123 -14.05 4.18 -5.96
N MET A 124 -14.81 4.45 -7.03
CA MET A 124 -16.18 3.95 -7.21
C MET A 124 -16.29 2.43 -7.38
N THR A 125 -15.19 1.71 -7.60
CA THR A 125 -15.17 0.24 -7.59
C THR A 125 -15.24 -0.37 -6.18
N HIS A 126 -14.89 0.41 -5.14
CA HIS A 126 -14.84 -0.07 -3.77
C HIS A 126 -16.24 -0.14 -3.14
N PRO A 127 -16.47 -1.03 -2.16
CA PRO A 127 -17.69 -1.06 -1.36
C PRO A 127 -17.97 0.30 -0.73
N ARG A 128 -19.26 0.65 -0.65
CA ARG A 128 -19.75 1.91 -0.11
C ARG A 128 -19.29 2.12 1.33
N CYS A 129 -19.31 1.09 2.17
CA CYS A 129 -18.84 1.18 3.56
C CYS A 129 -17.37 1.61 3.64
N LEU A 130 -16.57 1.24 2.64
CA LEU A 130 -15.16 1.55 2.54
C LEU A 130 -14.99 3.01 2.11
N ARG A 131 -15.66 3.43 1.03
CA ARG A 131 -15.62 4.82 0.52
C ARG A 131 -16.08 5.84 1.56
N GLU A 132 -17.21 5.60 2.22
CA GLU A 132 -17.79 6.54 3.17
C GLU A 132 -16.93 6.70 4.43
N THR A 133 -16.39 5.60 4.96
CA THR A 133 -15.54 5.67 6.16
C THR A 133 -14.16 6.26 5.86
N GLU A 134 -13.61 6.00 4.68
CA GLU A 134 -12.35 6.59 4.25
C GLU A 134 -12.47 8.08 3.91
N GLN A 135 -13.61 8.53 3.40
CA GLN A 135 -13.88 9.97 3.20
C GLN A 135 -13.70 10.73 4.52
N ILE A 136 -14.26 10.23 5.62
CA ILE A 136 -14.10 10.84 6.94
C ILE A 136 -12.61 10.91 7.33
N ALA A 137 -11.87 9.81 7.16
CA ALA A 137 -10.44 9.79 7.48
C ALA A 137 -9.61 10.76 6.61
N ASN A 138 -9.98 10.93 5.34
CA ASN A 138 -9.36 11.89 4.43
C ASN A 138 -9.70 13.34 4.82
N GLU A 139 -10.94 13.62 5.26
CA GLU A 139 -11.35 14.95 5.73
C GLU A 139 -10.58 15.37 6.99
N VAL A 140 -10.46 14.49 7.99
CA VAL A 140 -9.64 14.80 9.19
C VAL A 140 -8.19 15.06 8.80
N PHE A 141 -7.64 14.28 7.86
CA PHE A 141 -6.28 14.50 7.36
C PHE A 141 -6.11 15.87 6.70
N ALA A 142 -7.07 16.29 5.88
CA ALA A 142 -7.04 17.61 5.26
C ALA A 142 -7.08 18.75 6.30
N HIS A 143 -7.83 18.57 7.40
CA HIS A 143 -7.83 19.53 8.50
C HIS A 143 -6.51 19.58 9.27
N VAL A 144 -5.83 18.44 9.42
CA VAL A 144 -4.54 18.36 10.12
C VAL A 144 -3.39 18.92 9.29
N THR A 145 -3.37 18.61 8.00
CA THR A 145 -2.20 18.84 7.12
C THR A 145 -2.37 20.01 6.16
N GLY A 146 -3.61 20.44 5.91
CA GLY A 146 -3.96 21.34 4.81
C GLY A 146 -3.96 20.65 3.43
N LEU A 147 -3.66 19.36 3.34
CA LEU A 147 -3.52 18.61 2.09
C LEU A 147 -4.76 17.74 1.81
N ARG A 148 -5.27 17.79 0.58
CA ARG A 148 -6.45 17.01 0.14
C ARG A 148 -6.01 15.83 -0.71
N TYR A 149 -5.58 14.74 -0.06
CA TYR A 149 -5.12 13.52 -0.72
C TYR A 149 -6.06 12.35 -0.45
N ASP A 150 -6.24 11.47 -1.44
CA ASP A 150 -6.78 10.13 -1.19
C ASP A 150 -5.64 9.23 -0.73
N ARG A 151 -5.58 8.95 0.58
CA ARG A 151 -4.43 8.29 1.22
C ARG A 151 -4.72 6.88 1.76
N CYS A 152 -5.96 6.41 1.63
CA CYS A 152 -6.43 5.23 2.35
C CYS A 152 -6.07 3.90 1.66
N VAL A 153 -5.55 3.91 0.44
CA VAL A 153 -5.04 2.70 -0.27
C VAL A 153 -3.61 2.31 0.11
N ALA A 154 -3.09 2.89 1.20
CA ALA A 154 -1.77 2.65 1.82
C ALA A 154 -0.52 2.77 0.91
N THR A 155 -0.68 2.91 -0.40
CA THR A 155 0.40 2.90 -1.40
C THR A 155 1.16 4.22 -1.43
N ARG A 156 2.48 4.14 -1.26
CA ARG A 156 3.34 5.31 -1.01
C ARG A 156 4.72 5.16 -1.61
N GLY A 157 5.21 6.23 -2.22
CA GLY A 157 6.63 6.41 -2.52
C GLY A 157 7.37 7.08 -1.37
N PHE A 158 8.62 6.70 -1.15
CA PHE A 158 9.52 7.34 -0.20
C PHE A 158 10.92 7.48 -0.78
N SER A 159 11.56 8.64 -0.59
CA SER A 159 13.03 8.69 -0.64
C SER A 159 13.61 7.87 0.50
N HIS A 160 14.85 7.40 0.35
CA HIS A 160 15.54 6.64 1.40
C HIS A 160 15.54 7.42 2.73
N GLU A 161 15.77 8.74 2.68
CA GLU A 161 15.76 9.61 3.86
C GLU A 161 14.37 9.73 4.50
N ALA A 162 13.32 9.89 3.68
CA ALA A 162 11.94 9.94 4.17
C ALA A 162 11.51 8.62 4.84
N ALA A 163 11.84 7.48 4.24
CA ALA A 163 11.56 6.17 4.80
C ALA A 163 12.29 5.95 6.15
N MET A 164 13.57 6.32 6.24
CA MET A 164 14.32 6.26 7.50
C MET A 164 13.71 7.19 8.56
N HIS A 165 13.35 8.41 8.17
CA HIS A 165 12.73 9.36 9.09
C HIS A 165 11.42 8.81 9.63
N ALA A 166 10.51 8.38 8.75
CA ALA A 166 9.22 7.81 9.12
C ALA A 166 9.36 6.62 10.08
N LEU A 167 10.29 5.68 9.82
CA LEU A 167 10.53 4.56 10.72
C LEU A 167 11.08 4.98 12.09
N LYS A 168 11.96 5.97 12.13
CA LYS A 168 12.59 6.44 13.36
C LYS A 168 11.61 7.20 14.26
N THR A 169 10.66 7.92 13.67
CA THR A 169 9.75 8.82 14.42
C THR A 169 8.34 8.25 14.61
N SER A 170 7.94 7.26 13.82
CA SER A 170 6.65 6.58 13.94
C SER A 170 6.44 5.97 15.33
N GLN A 171 5.31 6.31 15.92
CA GLN A 171 4.79 5.83 17.20
C GLN A 171 3.65 4.82 17.00
N ALA A 172 3.11 4.68 15.78
CA ALA A 172 2.07 3.72 15.50
C ALA A 172 2.50 2.29 15.81
N GLU A 173 1.74 1.63 16.67
CA GLU A 173 1.95 0.23 17.06
C GLU A 173 1.32 -0.75 16.06
N ASN A 174 0.51 -0.25 15.12
CA ASN A 174 -0.16 -1.05 14.09
C ASN A 174 -0.07 -0.41 12.69
N SER A 175 -0.27 -1.24 11.67
CA SER A 175 -0.18 -0.91 10.26
C SER A 175 -1.21 0.11 9.78
N LEU A 176 -2.38 0.20 10.41
CA LEU A 176 -3.41 1.15 10.00
C LEU A 176 -3.05 2.58 10.42
N GLY A 177 -2.43 2.74 11.58
CA GLY A 177 -2.00 4.06 12.06
C GLY A 177 -0.98 4.73 11.14
N VAL A 178 -0.12 3.95 10.48
CA VAL A 178 0.92 4.49 9.60
C VAL A 178 0.38 5.14 8.33
N ASP A 179 -0.86 4.82 7.93
CA ASP A 179 -1.49 5.37 6.72
C ASP A 179 -1.77 6.88 6.84
N GLY A 180 -1.79 7.44 8.04
CA GLY A 180 -1.79 8.91 8.22
C GLY A 180 -0.45 9.41 8.71
N GLU A 181 0.09 8.69 9.67
CA GLU A 181 1.24 9.12 10.46
C GLU A 181 2.47 9.43 9.61
N TRP A 182 2.87 8.54 8.70
CA TRP A 182 4.11 8.72 7.95
C TRP A 182 4.10 9.96 7.04
N ILE A 183 2.94 10.32 6.49
CA ILE A 183 2.80 11.53 5.67
C ILE A 183 2.95 12.78 6.53
N VAL A 184 2.31 12.80 7.71
CA VAL A 184 2.42 13.91 8.66
C VAL A 184 3.86 14.07 9.15
N LEU A 185 4.55 12.98 9.44
CA LEU A 185 5.95 13.02 9.87
C LEU A 185 6.87 13.58 8.79
N CYS A 186 6.70 13.16 7.53
CA CYS A 186 7.45 13.74 6.41
C CYS A 186 7.14 15.24 6.24
N GLN A 187 5.86 15.64 6.37
CA GLN A 187 5.45 17.04 6.31
C GLN A 187 6.13 17.88 7.40
N GLN A 188 6.11 17.40 8.65
CA GLN A 188 6.72 18.09 9.80
C GLN A 188 8.23 18.20 9.68
N ALA A 189 8.88 17.25 8.99
CA ALA A 189 10.29 17.30 8.68
C ALA A 189 10.65 18.26 7.52
N GLY A 190 9.66 18.91 6.90
CA GLY A 190 9.87 19.83 5.77
C GLY A 190 10.24 19.12 4.47
N MET A 191 9.93 17.82 4.36
CA MET A 191 10.21 17.01 3.17
C MET A 191 9.24 17.34 2.03
N SER A 192 9.68 17.11 0.79
CA SER A 192 8.83 17.32 -0.38
C SER A 192 7.72 16.27 -0.47
N LEU A 193 6.47 16.72 -0.55
CA LEU A 193 5.29 15.86 -0.65
C LEU A 193 4.57 16.08 -1.97
N ASP A 194 4.08 15.01 -2.58
CA ASP A 194 3.18 15.09 -3.74
C ASP A 194 2.16 13.94 -3.72
N THR A 195 1.16 14.00 -4.61
CA THR A 195 0.18 12.95 -4.79
C THR A 195 -0.07 12.66 -6.27
N VAL A 196 -0.42 11.42 -6.57
CA VAL A 196 -0.91 11.01 -7.88
C VAL A 196 -2.16 10.16 -7.68
N ALA A 197 -3.22 10.44 -8.46
CA ALA A 197 -4.39 9.59 -8.53
C ALA A 197 -4.23 8.60 -9.70
N VAL A 198 -4.48 7.32 -9.44
CA VAL A 198 -4.26 6.24 -10.42
C VAL A 198 -5.44 5.29 -10.48
N GLU A 199 -5.60 4.64 -11.63
CA GLU A 199 -6.63 3.64 -11.89
C GLU A 199 -6.30 2.29 -11.26
N GLY A 200 -5.01 1.93 -11.17
CA GLY A 200 -4.54 0.67 -10.61
C GLY A 200 -4.77 0.47 -9.11
N MET A 201 -5.30 1.49 -8.42
CA MET A 201 -5.74 1.38 -7.04
C MET A 201 -7.22 0.99 -6.90
N ASP A 202 -7.85 0.48 -7.96
CA ASP A 202 -9.22 -0.05 -7.90
C ASP A 202 -9.32 -1.32 -7.01
N TRP A 203 -10.55 -1.78 -6.76
CA TRP A 203 -10.81 -2.74 -5.69
C TRP A 203 -10.43 -4.18 -6.07
N GLU A 204 -9.34 -4.65 -5.49
CA GLU A 204 -8.65 -5.91 -5.73
C GLU A 204 -9.27 -7.12 -5.02
N THR A 205 -10.08 -6.93 -3.97
CA THR A 205 -10.63 -8.05 -3.19
C THR A 205 -11.48 -9.00 -4.05
N ALA A 206 -12.10 -8.49 -5.13
CA ALA A 206 -12.84 -9.30 -6.07
C ALA A 206 -11.97 -10.29 -6.87
N ASP A 207 -10.66 -10.07 -6.91
CA ASP A 207 -9.70 -10.95 -7.58
C ASP A 207 -9.33 -12.17 -6.74
N GLN A 208 -9.67 -12.17 -5.45
CA GLN A 208 -9.29 -13.25 -4.55
C GLN A 208 -9.80 -14.58 -5.11
N LEU A 209 -8.90 -15.56 -5.16
CA LEU A 209 -9.13 -16.89 -5.72
C LEU A 209 -9.20 -16.98 -7.26
N LEU A 210 -9.10 -15.86 -7.98
CA LEU A 210 -9.02 -15.84 -9.44
C LEU A 210 -7.56 -15.90 -9.92
N ASP A 211 -7.37 -16.47 -11.11
CA ASP A 211 -6.08 -16.49 -11.79
C ASP A 211 -5.83 -15.24 -12.64
N HIS A 212 -6.75 -14.27 -12.66
CA HIS A 212 -6.68 -12.99 -13.36
C HIS A 212 -7.43 -11.91 -12.57
N ALA A 213 -7.25 -10.65 -12.95
CA ALA A 213 -8.01 -9.53 -12.40
C ALA A 213 -9.51 -9.67 -12.69
N ALA A 214 -10.37 -9.54 -11.68
CA ALA A 214 -11.82 -9.58 -11.84
C ALA A 214 -12.31 -8.48 -12.79
N ASP A 215 -13.31 -8.84 -13.61
CA ASP A 215 -14.02 -7.88 -14.45
C ASP A 215 -14.92 -6.93 -13.63
N ALA A 216 -15.38 -5.86 -14.28
CA ALA A 216 -16.18 -4.82 -13.62
C ALA A 216 -17.50 -5.35 -13.03
N GLU A 217 -18.09 -6.38 -13.63
CA GLU A 217 -19.34 -6.97 -13.14
C GLU A 217 -19.10 -7.77 -11.85
N THR A 218 -18.04 -8.59 -11.85
CA THR A 218 -17.62 -9.40 -10.70
C THR A 218 -17.20 -8.51 -9.54
N GLN A 219 -16.42 -7.46 -9.83
CA GLN A 219 -16.01 -6.46 -8.85
C GLN A 219 -17.22 -5.76 -8.23
N ARG A 220 -18.21 -5.34 -9.05
CA ARG A 220 -19.43 -4.71 -8.54
C ARG A 220 -20.24 -5.64 -7.64
N ARG A 221 -20.47 -6.89 -8.05
CA ARG A 221 -21.22 -7.87 -7.24
C ARG A 221 -20.52 -8.18 -5.92
N ALA A 222 -19.20 -8.33 -5.94
CA ALA A 222 -18.43 -8.53 -4.73
C ALA A 222 -18.55 -7.31 -3.79
N ALA A 223 -18.59 -6.09 -4.33
CA ALA A 223 -18.69 -4.87 -3.53
C ALA A 223 -20.08 -4.74 -2.89
N GLU A 224 -21.14 -5.05 -3.66
CA GLU A 224 -22.51 -5.11 -3.18
C GLU A 224 -22.67 -6.18 -2.07
N ALA A 225 -22.07 -7.37 -2.26
CA ALA A 225 -22.07 -8.42 -1.25
C ALA A 225 -21.31 -8.00 0.02
N PHE A 226 -20.18 -7.31 -0.14
CA PHE A 226 -19.41 -6.77 0.99
C PHE A 226 -20.22 -5.74 1.79
N ASP A 227 -20.95 -4.86 1.10
CA ASP A 227 -21.82 -3.84 1.73
C ASP A 227 -23.07 -4.44 2.39
N ALA A 228 -23.55 -5.61 1.95
CA ALA A 228 -24.70 -6.28 2.55
C ALA A 228 -24.41 -6.80 3.97
N GLU A 229 -23.13 -7.05 4.29
CA GLU A 229 -22.70 -7.58 5.59
C GLU A 229 -22.49 -6.46 6.62
N ILE A 230 -23.34 -6.41 7.64
CA ILE A 230 -23.29 -5.38 8.71
C ILE A 230 -21.95 -5.37 9.45
N SER A 231 -21.33 -6.54 9.60
CA SER A 231 -20.02 -6.69 10.25
C SER A 231 -18.92 -5.92 9.50
N ASN A 232 -19.01 -5.82 8.18
CA ASN A 232 -18.06 -5.06 7.36
C ASN A 232 -18.16 -3.56 7.60
N TRP A 233 -19.38 -3.01 7.69
CA TRP A 233 -19.60 -1.61 8.08
C TRP A 233 -18.96 -1.30 9.44
N ALA A 234 -19.27 -2.11 10.46
CA ALA A 234 -18.71 -1.93 11.78
C ALA A 234 -17.17 -2.07 11.78
N GLY A 235 -16.63 -2.99 10.98
CA GLY A 235 -15.19 -3.16 10.77
C GLY A 235 -14.54 -1.91 10.16
N ARG A 236 -15.14 -1.36 9.09
CA ARG A 236 -14.60 -0.20 8.39
C ARG A 236 -14.62 1.09 9.21
N VAL A 237 -15.62 1.27 10.09
CA VAL A 237 -15.61 2.37 11.08
C VAL A 237 -14.42 2.24 12.03
N ARG A 238 -14.13 1.04 12.55
CA ARG A 238 -12.96 0.80 13.41
C ARG A 238 -11.64 1.04 12.69
N VAL A 239 -11.55 0.66 11.42
CA VAL A 239 -10.36 0.93 10.58
C VAL A 239 -10.16 2.43 10.42
N ALA A 240 -11.19 3.18 10.04
CA ALA A 240 -11.10 4.63 9.90
C ALA A 240 -10.69 5.30 11.23
N GLN A 241 -11.24 4.85 12.36
CA GLN A 241 -10.84 5.34 13.68
C GLN A 241 -9.36 5.08 13.97
N ALA A 242 -8.86 3.87 13.70
CA ALA A 242 -7.44 3.53 13.91
C ALA A 242 -6.50 4.42 13.07
N ILE A 243 -6.87 4.65 11.80
CA ILE A 243 -6.14 5.54 10.89
C ILE A 243 -6.11 6.98 11.42
N ILE A 244 -7.26 7.49 11.88
CA ILE A 244 -7.38 8.86 12.44
C ILE A 244 -6.55 8.98 13.73
N SER A 245 -6.64 8.01 14.63
CA SER A 245 -5.90 8.02 15.89
C SER A 245 -4.39 8.02 15.68
N GLY A 246 -3.87 7.22 14.74
CA GLY A 246 -2.44 7.20 14.42
C GLY A 246 -1.93 8.56 13.96
N MET A 247 -2.68 9.22 13.07
CA MET A 247 -2.37 10.55 12.57
C MET A 247 -2.40 11.63 13.68
N LEU A 248 -3.47 11.66 14.50
CA LEU A 248 -3.60 12.66 15.55
C LEU A 248 -2.53 12.53 16.64
N GLY A 249 -2.01 11.32 16.87
CA GLY A 249 -0.92 11.06 17.82
C GLY A 249 0.37 11.82 17.52
N VAL A 250 0.61 12.17 16.25
CA VAL A 250 1.79 12.92 15.80
C VAL A 250 1.49 14.38 15.42
N ALA A 251 0.24 14.70 15.08
CA ALA A 251 -0.18 16.04 14.67
C ALA A 251 -0.08 17.11 15.79
N GLY A 252 -0.28 16.73 17.07
CA GLY A 252 -0.36 17.67 18.19
C GLY A 252 0.97 18.06 18.85
N LYS A 253 2.12 17.76 18.23
CA LYS A 253 3.47 17.95 18.82
C LYS A 253 4.32 19.02 18.14
N SER A 254 3.75 19.79 17.21
CA SER A 254 4.39 20.92 16.52
C SER A 254 4.26 22.23 17.29
#